data_AF-A0A9N9JN99-F1
#
_entry.id   AF-A0A9N9JN99-F1
#
_cell.length_a   1.000
_cell.length_b   1.000
_cell.length_c   1.000
_cell.angle_alpha   90.00
_cell.angle_beta   90.00
_cell.angle_gamma   90.00
#
_symmetry.space_group_name_H-M   'P 1'
#
loop_
_entity.id
_entity.type
_entity.pdbx_description
1 polymer ?
#
loop_
_entity_poly.entity_id
_entity_poly.type
_entity_poly.pdbx_seq_one_letter_code
_entity_poly.pdbx_strand_id
1 'polypeptide(L)'
;IPPIDVNNQSRFDVYEILKYCVSRFDRNIFNRNIKAYKTANVCIEALKGNKVLCESAYEAELHNRLSYFLRDKGGKVTGKYHLVGGSKNKKKHQYVYLVIESPGYSVAIELAATLRKKDLVDHFSRALNYSKLLKSSEVWVVHFMAEDEAMKNLCWPNDKDLKKGLRVVHIYHNLDFEEVKTTAFWLIALIIIFLTITLNYRFWFKM
;
A
#
# COMPACT_ATOMS: atom_id res chain seq x y z
N ILE A 1 -16.23 -5.22 11.21
CA ILE A 1 -15.08 -6.10 10.86
C ILE A 1 -15.05 -6.15 9.34
N PRO A 2 -13.92 -5.90 8.66
CA PRO A 2 -13.83 -6.04 7.21
C PRO A 2 -14.28 -7.45 6.79
N PRO A 3 -15.00 -7.60 5.67
CA PRO A 3 -15.40 -8.93 5.22
C PRO A 3 -14.16 -9.76 4.91
N ILE A 4 -14.10 -10.97 5.47
CA ILE A 4 -13.37 -12.09 4.86
C ILE A 4 -14.32 -12.58 3.77
N ASP A 5 -13.85 -12.78 2.54
CA ASP A 5 -14.72 -13.12 1.41
C ASP A 5 -15.59 -14.33 1.76
N VAL A 6 -16.89 -14.08 1.93
CA VAL A 6 -17.88 -15.04 2.43
C VAL A 6 -18.08 -16.22 1.48
N ASN A 7 -17.54 -16.14 0.26
CA ASN A 7 -17.62 -17.20 -0.75
C ASN A 7 -16.34 -18.04 -0.86
N ASN A 8 -15.27 -17.69 -0.15
CA ASN A 8 -14.04 -18.48 -0.09
C ASN A 8 -13.33 -18.17 1.22
N GLN A 9 -13.50 -19.04 2.23
CA GLN A 9 -12.93 -18.88 3.59
C GLN A 9 -11.40 -18.64 3.62
N SER A 10 -10.70 -18.78 2.49
CA SER A 10 -9.26 -18.55 2.32
C SER A 10 -8.86 -17.19 1.73
N ARG A 11 -9.81 -16.36 1.23
CA ARG A 11 -9.49 -15.08 0.56
C ARG A 11 -9.82 -13.86 1.41
N PHE A 12 -8.92 -12.88 1.35
CA PHE A 12 -9.03 -11.63 2.09
C PHE A 12 -9.51 -10.50 1.17
N ASP A 13 -10.46 -9.68 1.61
CA ASP A 13 -10.71 -8.38 0.99
C ASP A 13 -9.58 -7.42 1.35
N VAL A 14 -8.52 -7.45 0.55
CA VAL A 14 -7.29 -6.70 0.81
C VAL A 14 -7.56 -5.21 0.90
N TYR A 15 -8.47 -4.67 0.08
CA TYR A 15 -8.76 -3.24 0.08
C TYR A 15 -9.43 -2.79 1.38
N GLU A 16 -10.47 -3.51 1.83
CA GLU A 16 -11.16 -3.18 3.07
C GLU A 16 -10.26 -3.41 4.30
N ILE A 17 -9.38 -4.42 4.27
CA ILE A 17 -8.39 -4.64 5.32
C ILE A 17 -7.36 -3.52 5.36
N LEU A 18 -6.84 -3.08 4.20
CA LEU A 18 -5.91 -1.95 4.13
C LEU A 18 -6.55 -0.67 4.69
N LYS A 19 -7.80 -0.36 4.30
CA LYS A 19 -8.58 0.75 4.85
C LYS A 19 -8.68 0.66 6.38
N TYR A 20 -9.07 -0.50 6.89
CA TYR A 20 -9.19 -0.73 8.33
C TYR A 20 -7.86 -0.53 9.06
N CYS A 21 -6.77 -1.06 8.52
CA CYS A 21 -5.44 -0.96 9.14
C CYS A 21 -4.94 0.48 9.14
N VAL A 22 -5.05 1.17 8.01
CA VAL A 22 -4.61 2.56 7.84
C VAL A 22 -5.39 3.52 8.74
N SER A 23 -6.71 3.30 8.90
CA SER A 23 -7.53 4.09 9.83
C SER A 23 -7.11 3.98 11.30
N ARG A 24 -6.28 2.98 11.63
CA ARG A 24 -5.76 2.69 12.97
C ARG A 24 -4.27 2.94 13.10
N PHE A 25 -3.65 3.56 12.11
CA PHE A 25 -2.27 3.98 12.24
C PHE A 25 -2.14 4.87 13.45
N ASP A 26 -1.10 4.61 14.22
CA ASP A 26 -0.77 5.46 15.34
C ASP A 26 -0.37 6.84 14.82
N ARG A 27 -1.14 7.89 15.13
CA ARG A 27 -0.84 9.25 14.64
C ARG A 27 0.51 9.77 15.12
N ASN A 28 1.03 9.21 16.23
CA ASN A 28 2.38 9.53 16.71
C ASN A 28 3.48 8.76 15.96
N ILE A 29 3.16 8.06 14.86
CA ILE A 29 4.14 7.42 13.98
C ILE A 29 5.19 8.42 13.48
N PHE A 30 4.78 9.68 13.25
CA PHE A 30 5.66 10.78 12.88
C PHE A 30 6.65 11.09 14.02
N ASN A 31 6.15 11.24 15.23
CA ASN A 31 6.98 11.57 16.40
C ASN A 31 7.95 10.44 16.78
N ARG A 32 7.56 9.18 16.58
CA ARG A 32 8.37 8.01 16.95
C ARG A 32 9.44 7.65 15.91
N ASN A 33 9.19 7.92 14.63
CA ASN A 33 10.08 7.49 13.55
C ASN A 33 11.01 8.61 13.09
N ILE A 34 11.71 9.28 14.02
CA ILE A 34 12.65 10.40 13.76
C ILE A 34 13.68 10.07 12.65
N LYS A 35 13.96 8.77 12.41
CA LYS A 35 14.90 8.28 11.39
C LYS A 35 14.28 7.78 10.08
N ALA A 36 12.95 7.68 9.96
CA ALA A 36 12.28 7.15 8.77
C ALA A 36 11.64 8.25 7.92
N TYR A 37 12.43 9.28 7.62
CA TYR A 37 12.03 10.42 6.80
C TYR A 37 12.86 10.49 5.53
N LYS A 38 12.26 11.06 4.48
CA LYS A 38 12.95 11.51 3.28
C LYS A 38 12.51 12.92 2.92
N THR A 39 13.34 13.63 2.18
CA THR A 39 12.99 14.92 1.60
C THR A 39 12.07 14.70 0.41
N ALA A 40 10.88 15.30 0.45
CA ALA A 40 9.93 15.25 -0.65
C ALA A 40 10.41 16.09 -1.84
N ASN A 41 10.27 15.54 -3.05
CA ASN A 41 10.58 16.22 -4.31
C ASN A 41 9.34 16.88 -4.93
N VAL A 42 8.30 17.09 -4.13
CA VAL A 42 6.98 17.64 -4.48
C VAL A 42 6.60 18.71 -3.45
N CYS A 43 5.58 19.52 -3.75
CA CYS A 43 5.09 20.53 -2.82
C CYS A 43 4.19 19.88 -1.76
N ILE A 44 4.34 20.34 -0.52
CA ILE A 44 3.53 19.98 0.64
C ILE A 44 3.31 21.27 1.42
N GLU A 45 2.06 21.64 1.67
CA GLU A 45 1.71 22.93 2.29
C GLU A 45 2.37 24.11 1.57
N ALA A 46 2.34 24.08 0.23
CA ALA A 46 2.96 25.03 -0.68
C ALA A 46 4.50 25.13 -0.62
N LEU A 47 5.17 24.26 0.15
CA LEU A 47 6.62 24.26 0.32
C LEU A 47 7.28 23.02 -0.28
N LYS A 48 8.45 23.21 -0.90
CA LYS A 48 9.31 22.12 -1.38
C LYS A 48 10.33 21.72 -0.31
N GLY A 49 10.79 20.48 -0.35
CA GLY A 49 11.85 20.00 0.54
C GLY A 49 11.37 19.64 1.95
N ASN A 50 10.05 19.54 2.16
CA ASN A 50 9.48 19.04 3.40
C ASN A 50 9.90 17.59 3.67
N LYS A 51 10.07 17.26 4.95
CA LYS A 51 10.31 15.88 5.39
C LYS A 51 9.00 15.12 5.41
N VAL A 52 8.98 13.99 4.74
CA VAL A 52 7.86 13.05 4.75
C VAL A 52 8.32 11.68 5.20
N LEU A 53 7.41 10.90 5.75
CA LEU A 53 7.71 9.50 6.06
C LEU A 53 8.14 8.77 4.79
N CYS A 54 9.19 7.96 4.91
CA CYS A 54 9.58 7.04 3.86
C CYS A 54 8.83 5.71 3.98
N GLU A 55 8.98 4.88 2.97
CA GLU A 55 8.29 3.60 2.81
C GLU A 55 8.44 2.68 4.04
N SER A 56 9.59 2.71 4.73
CA SER A 56 9.83 1.87 5.91
C SER A 56 8.98 2.23 7.12
N ALA A 57 8.58 3.50 7.28
CA ALA A 57 7.68 3.90 8.36
C ALA A 57 6.29 3.29 8.14
N TYR A 58 5.76 3.42 6.92
CA TYR A 58 4.49 2.83 6.54
C TYR A 58 4.54 1.30 6.59
N GLU A 59 5.65 0.69 6.17
CA GLU A 59 5.86 -0.76 6.24
C GLU A 59 5.76 -1.26 7.67
N ALA A 60 6.49 -0.66 8.61
CA ALA A 60 6.50 -1.11 9.99
C ALA A 60 5.11 -1.05 10.64
N GLU A 61 4.39 0.06 10.44
CA GLU A 61 3.05 0.21 11.02
C GLU A 61 2.03 -0.69 10.32
N LEU A 62 2.06 -0.76 8.98
CA LEU A 62 1.15 -1.61 8.24
C LEU A 62 1.39 -3.09 8.55
N HIS A 63 2.64 -3.52 8.68
CA HIS A 63 3.01 -4.86 9.13
C HIS A 63 2.38 -5.18 10.48
N ASN A 64 2.53 -4.28 11.46
CA ASN A 64 1.98 -4.47 12.80
C ASN A 64 0.45 -4.58 12.78
N ARG A 65 -0.23 -3.68 12.06
CA ARG A 65 -1.71 -3.66 11.98
C ARG A 65 -2.26 -4.86 11.23
N LEU A 66 -1.66 -5.23 10.10
CA LEU A 66 -2.05 -6.42 9.34
C LEU A 66 -1.82 -7.69 10.16
N SER A 67 -0.64 -7.84 10.78
CA SER A 67 -0.31 -9.01 11.60
C SER A 67 -1.31 -9.18 12.73
N TYR A 68 -1.61 -8.11 13.46
CA TYR A 68 -2.61 -8.14 14.52
C TYR A 68 -4.00 -8.48 13.99
N PHE A 69 -4.42 -7.88 12.88
CA PHE A 69 -5.74 -8.11 12.30
C PHE A 69 -5.92 -9.55 11.79
N LEU A 70 -4.89 -10.14 11.20
CA LEU A 70 -4.94 -11.43 10.50
C LEU A 70 -4.54 -12.64 11.35
N ARG A 71 -3.87 -12.43 12.49
CA ARG A 71 -3.36 -13.51 13.36
C ARG A 71 -4.41 -14.59 13.65
N ASP A 72 -5.60 -14.17 14.04
CA ASP A 72 -6.68 -15.07 14.46
C ASP A 72 -7.62 -15.43 13.29
N LYS A 73 -7.26 -15.05 12.05
CA LYS A 73 -8.02 -15.29 10.80
C LYS A 73 -7.27 -16.21 9.83
N GLY A 74 -6.21 -16.88 10.30
CA GLY A 74 -5.41 -17.80 9.48
C GLY A 74 -4.49 -17.11 8.47
N GLY A 75 -4.26 -15.79 8.61
CA GLY A 75 -3.34 -15.04 7.77
C GLY A 75 -2.00 -14.80 8.45
N LYS A 76 -0.91 -15.02 7.71
CA LYS A 76 0.45 -14.67 8.10
C LYS A 76 0.92 -13.45 7.31
N VAL A 77 1.61 -12.53 7.96
CA VAL A 77 2.21 -11.36 7.32
C VAL A 77 3.73 -11.46 7.48
N THR A 78 4.45 -11.28 6.39
CA THR A 78 5.92 -11.25 6.37
C THR A 78 6.38 -9.90 5.81
N GLY A 79 7.09 -9.12 6.63
CA GLY A 79 7.78 -7.91 6.19
C GLY A 79 9.10 -8.20 5.49
N LYS A 80 9.46 -7.35 4.52
CA LYS A 80 10.71 -7.41 3.75
C LYS A 80 11.03 -8.82 3.25
N TYR A 81 10.05 -9.45 2.60
CA TYR A 81 10.16 -10.81 2.09
C TYR A 81 11.28 -10.91 1.06
N HIS A 82 12.29 -11.74 1.34
CA HIS A 82 13.46 -11.89 0.49
C HIS A 82 13.15 -12.74 -0.76
N LEU A 83 13.43 -12.18 -1.93
CA LEU A 83 13.36 -12.85 -3.21
C LEU A 83 14.73 -12.98 -3.84
N VAL A 84 14.98 -14.17 -4.40
CA VAL A 84 16.16 -14.45 -5.21
C VAL A 84 15.71 -14.75 -6.62
N GLY A 85 15.97 -13.80 -7.53
CA GLY A 85 15.78 -13.98 -8.96
C GLY A 85 17.10 -14.10 -9.72
N GLY A 86 17.03 -14.14 -11.05
CA GLY A 86 18.20 -14.18 -11.93
C GLY A 86 18.66 -15.59 -12.32
N SER A 87 19.77 -15.68 -13.04
CA SER A 87 20.35 -16.96 -13.46
C SER A 87 21.26 -17.53 -12.37
N LYS A 88 21.59 -18.84 -12.46
CA LYS A 88 22.45 -19.53 -11.48
C LYS A 88 23.75 -18.77 -11.16
N ASN A 89 24.32 -18.06 -12.13
CA ASN A 89 25.60 -17.35 -12.01
C ASN A 89 25.47 -15.86 -11.70
N LYS A 90 24.26 -15.30 -11.70
CA LYS A 90 23.98 -13.88 -11.37
C LYS A 90 22.67 -13.78 -10.60
N LYS A 91 22.72 -14.14 -9.31
CA LYS A 91 21.60 -13.99 -8.39
C LYS A 91 21.32 -12.51 -8.17
N LYS A 92 20.05 -12.11 -8.31
CA LYS A 92 19.56 -10.78 -7.98
C LYS A 92 18.70 -10.89 -6.74
N HIS A 93 19.14 -10.25 -5.66
CA HIS A 93 18.38 -10.16 -4.43
C HIS A 93 17.41 -8.99 -4.50
N GLN A 94 16.15 -9.24 -4.15
CA GLN A 94 15.09 -8.25 -4.11
C GLN A 94 14.27 -8.46 -2.84
N TYR A 95 13.54 -7.45 -2.41
CA TYR A 95 12.72 -7.52 -1.20
C TYR A 95 11.33 -6.97 -1.52
N VAL A 96 10.30 -7.77 -1.25
CA VAL A 96 8.90 -7.30 -1.27
C VAL A 96 8.60 -6.70 0.08
N TYR A 97 7.96 -5.53 0.13
CA TYR A 97 7.71 -4.87 1.41
C TYR A 97 6.87 -5.73 2.34
N LEU A 98 5.74 -6.26 1.85
CA LEU A 98 4.88 -7.13 2.64
C LEU A 98 4.35 -8.27 1.78
N VAL A 99 4.27 -9.46 2.38
CA VAL A 99 3.55 -10.60 1.82
C VAL A 99 2.53 -11.09 2.84
N ILE A 100 1.28 -11.23 2.42
CA ILE A 100 0.21 -11.85 3.20
C ILE A 100 0.00 -13.25 2.65
N GLU A 101 -0.05 -14.26 3.52
CA GLU A 101 -0.22 -15.67 3.15
C GLU A 101 -1.37 -16.29 3.95
N SER A 102 -2.20 -17.08 3.29
CA SER A 102 -3.19 -18.00 3.87
C SER A 102 -3.20 -19.29 3.03
N PRO A 103 -3.83 -20.38 3.49
CA PRO A 103 -3.86 -21.63 2.72
C PRO A 103 -4.37 -21.44 1.29
N GLY A 104 -3.50 -21.65 0.30
CA GLY A 104 -3.81 -21.53 -1.12
C GLY A 104 -3.97 -20.11 -1.67
N TYR A 105 -3.64 -19.08 -0.88
CA TYR A 105 -3.77 -17.68 -1.29
C TYR A 105 -2.63 -16.82 -0.76
N SER A 106 -2.11 -15.92 -1.61
CA SER A 106 -1.07 -14.97 -1.18
C SER A 106 -1.18 -13.63 -1.89
N VAL A 107 -0.77 -12.58 -1.18
CA VAL A 107 -0.82 -11.19 -1.64
C VAL A 107 0.55 -10.59 -1.51
N ALA A 108 1.11 -10.11 -2.62
CA ALA A 108 2.34 -9.31 -2.61
C ALA A 108 1.98 -7.83 -2.56
N ILE A 109 2.61 -7.08 -1.65
CA ILE A 109 2.37 -5.64 -1.47
C ILE A 109 3.69 -4.90 -1.68
N GLU A 110 3.69 -4.00 -2.65
CA GLU A 110 4.72 -2.99 -2.86
C GLU A 110 4.26 -1.67 -2.24
N LEU A 111 5.17 -1.00 -1.51
CA LEU A 111 4.90 0.31 -0.93
C LEU A 111 5.60 1.40 -1.71
N ALA A 112 4.92 2.54 -1.83
CA ALA A 112 5.46 3.79 -2.35
C ALA A 112 5.07 4.93 -1.41
N ALA A 113 5.98 5.87 -1.17
CA ALA A 113 5.71 7.04 -0.33
C ALA A 113 6.07 8.33 -1.06
N THR A 114 5.09 9.21 -1.29
CA THR A 114 5.27 10.58 -1.84
C THR A 114 6.30 10.62 -2.97
N LEU A 115 5.94 10.01 -4.09
CA LEU A 115 6.79 9.87 -5.28
C LEU A 115 6.27 10.73 -6.43
N ARG A 116 7.17 11.13 -7.33
CA ARG A 116 6.75 11.65 -8.63
C ARG A 116 6.13 10.52 -9.45
N LYS A 117 5.22 10.87 -10.36
CA LYS A 117 4.54 9.92 -11.25
C LYS A 117 5.48 8.93 -11.95
N LYS A 118 6.59 9.42 -12.53
CA LYS A 118 7.57 8.57 -13.21
C LYS A 118 8.17 7.51 -12.28
N ASP A 119 8.41 7.87 -11.03
CA ASP A 119 9.03 7.00 -10.04
C ASP A 119 7.99 5.96 -9.56
N LEU A 120 6.70 6.31 -9.51
CA LEU A 120 5.63 5.36 -9.22
C LEU A 120 5.43 4.29 -10.30
N VAL A 121 5.62 4.63 -11.59
CA VAL A 121 5.53 3.63 -12.68
C VAL A 121 6.57 2.51 -12.53
N ASP A 122 7.75 2.83 -11.97
CA ASP A 122 8.75 1.81 -11.65
C ASP A 122 8.27 0.85 -10.55
N HIS A 123 7.50 1.35 -9.57
CA HIS A 123 6.89 0.51 -8.54
C HIS A 123 5.81 -0.43 -9.11
N PHE A 124 5.03 0.02 -10.11
CA PHE A 124 4.08 -0.85 -10.82
C PHE A 124 4.77 -2.03 -11.49
N SER A 125 5.86 -1.74 -12.21
CA SER A 125 6.66 -2.77 -12.88
C SER A 125 7.30 -3.74 -11.88
N ARG A 126 7.78 -3.21 -10.75
CA ARG A 126 8.41 -4.00 -9.69
C ARG A 126 7.41 -4.93 -9.00
N ALA A 127 6.22 -4.43 -8.65
CA ALA A 127 5.17 -5.21 -8.04
C ALA A 127 4.76 -6.40 -8.93
N LEU A 128 4.53 -6.15 -10.23
CA LEU A 128 4.23 -7.20 -11.19
C LEU A 128 5.34 -8.26 -11.31
N ASN A 129 6.62 -7.84 -11.23
CA ASN A 129 7.73 -8.77 -11.19
C ASN A 129 7.73 -9.63 -9.91
N TYR A 130 7.44 -9.02 -8.75
CA TYR A 130 7.31 -9.76 -7.48
C TYR A 130 6.20 -10.78 -7.52
N SER A 131 5.04 -10.42 -8.05
CA SER A 131 3.92 -11.34 -8.21
C SER A 131 4.29 -12.58 -9.03
N LYS A 132 5.05 -12.41 -10.12
CA LYS A 132 5.55 -13.53 -10.94
C LYS A 132 6.52 -14.43 -10.19
N LEU A 133 7.47 -13.84 -9.46
CA LEU A 133 8.48 -14.60 -8.70
C LEU A 133 7.86 -15.35 -7.51
N LEU A 134 6.90 -14.73 -6.81
CA LEU A 134 6.17 -15.33 -5.70
C LEU A 134 5.06 -16.28 -6.15
N LYS A 135 4.63 -16.19 -7.42
CA LYS A 135 3.37 -16.77 -7.91
C LYS A 135 2.19 -16.35 -7.03
N SER A 136 2.15 -15.06 -6.66
CA SER A 136 1.13 -14.56 -5.74
C SER A 136 -0.25 -14.55 -6.38
N SER A 137 -1.29 -14.78 -5.57
CA SER A 137 -2.68 -14.71 -6.02
C SER A 137 -3.11 -13.28 -6.35
N GLU A 138 -2.60 -12.31 -5.59
CA GLU A 138 -2.81 -10.89 -5.82
C GLU A 138 -1.52 -10.09 -5.70
N VAL A 139 -1.54 -8.91 -6.30
CA VAL A 139 -0.46 -7.93 -6.18
C VAL A 139 -1.01 -6.53 -6.08
N TRP A 140 -0.55 -5.81 -5.06
CA TRP A 140 -0.97 -4.46 -4.74
C TRP A 140 0.22 -3.51 -4.70
N VAL A 141 0.01 -2.29 -5.21
CA VAL A 141 0.84 -1.14 -4.90
C VAL A 141 0.05 -0.23 -3.98
N VAL A 142 0.57 0.00 -2.78
CA VAL A 142 0.00 0.92 -1.79
C VAL A 142 0.84 2.19 -1.80
N HIS A 143 0.28 3.27 -2.34
CA HIS A 143 0.96 4.54 -2.50
C HIS A 143 0.43 5.55 -1.46
N PHE A 144 1.26 5.81 -0.45
CA PHE A 144 1.03 6.88 0.53
C PHE A 144 1.50 8.22 -0.04
N MET A 145 0.69 9.26 0.07
CA MET A 145 0.93 10.58 -0.53
C MET A 145 0.68 11.66 0.52
N ALA A 146 1.61 12.59 0.64
CA ALA A 146 1.44 13.80 1.43
C ALA A 146 1.47 15.08 0.57
N GLU A 147 1.54 14.95 -0.76
CA GLU A 147 1.66 16.10 -1.66
C GLU A 147 0.38 16.92 -1.75
N ASP A 148 0.55 18.22 -1.99
CA ASP A 148 -0.56 19.12 -2.24
C ASP A 148 -1.37 18.65 -3.45
N GLU A 149 -2.69 18.68 -3.31
CA GLU A 149 -3.62 18.29 -4.37
C GLU A 149 -3.39 16.87 -4.93
N ALA A 150 -2.75 15.97 -4.18
CA ALA A 150 -2.42 14.60 -4.61
C ALA A 150 -3.59 13.88 -5.31
N MET A 151 -4.79 14.08 -4.78
CA MET A 151 -6.01 13.42 -5.26
C MET A 151 -6.52 13.94 -6.61
N LYS A 152 -6.07 15.11 -7.09
CA LYS A 152 -6.55 15.69 -8.36
C LYS A 152 -5.90 15.05 -9.58
N ASN A 153 -4.69 14.52 -9.45
CA ASN A 153 -3.90 14.08 -10.59
C ASN A 153 -3.18 12.74 -10.34
N LEU A 154 -3.94 11.76 -9.89
CA LEU A 154 -3.43 10.43 -9.57
C LEU A 154 -2.79 9.75 -10.78
N CYS A 155 -1.72 8.99 -10.53
CA CYS A 155 -1.07 8.19 -11.55
C CYS A 155 -1.57 6.75 -11.44
N TRP A 156 -2.44 6.36 -12.35
CA TRP A 156 -2.99 5.02 -12.43
C TRP A 156 -2.13 4.09 -13.31
N PRO A 157 -2.18 2.76 -13.08
CA PRO A 157 -1.56 1.81 -13.99
C PRO A 157 -2.30 1.80 -15.33
N ASN A 158 -1.58 1.46 -16.40
CA ASN A 158 -2.19 1.30 -17.72
C ASN A 158 -2.97 -0.02 -17.82
N ASP A 159 -3.80 -0.16 -18.86
CA ASP A 159 -4.61 -1.36 -19.12
C ASP A 159 -3.81 -2.65 -19.19
N LYS A 160 -2.57 -2.60 -19.72
CA LYS A 160 -1.71 -3.78 -19.84
C LYS A 160 -1.27 -4.28 -18.46
N ASP A 161 -1.02 -3.38 -17.53
CA ASP A 161 -0.60 -3.73 -16.16
C ASP A 161 -1.81 -4.18 -15.32
N LEU A 162 -2.96 -3.55 -15.51
CA LEU A 162 -4.24 -3.99 -14.91
C LEU A 162 -4.64 -5.40 -15.38
N LYS A 163 -4.49 -5.70 -16.68
CA LYS A 163 -4.76 -7.05 -17.23
C LYS A 163 -3.83 -8.13 -16.70
N LYS A 164 -2.66 -7.75 -16.19
CA LYS A 164 -1.75 -8.67 -15.47
C LYS A 164 -2.11 -8.83 -14.00
N GLY A 165 -3.20 -8.21 -13.54
CA GLY A 165 -3.70 -8.30 -12.17
C GLY A 165 -3.13 -7.26 -11.22
N LEU A 166 -2.45 -6.21 -11.70
CA LEU A 166 -1.98 -5.13 -10.83
C LEU A 166 -3.17 -4.39 -10.21
N ARG A 167 -3.13 -4.23 -8.88
CA ARG A 167 -4.08 -3.42 -8.13
C ARG A 167 -3.34 -2.26 -7.48
N VAL A 168 -3.95 -1.09 -7.44
CA VAL A 168 -3.33 0.11 -6.85
C VAL A 168 -4.30 0.75 -5.88
N VAL A 169 -3.80 1.12 -4.70
CA VAL A 169 -4.49 2.00 -3.76
C VAL A 169 -3.62 3.22 -3.51
N HIS A 170 -4.24 4.39 -3.67
CA HIS A 170 -3.70 5.67 -3.29
C HIS A 170 -4.27 6.06 -1.94
N ILE A 171 -3.39 6.50 -1.04
CA ILE A 171 -3.72 6.93 0.31
C ILE A 171 -3.10 8.31 0.50
N TYR A 172 -3.92 9.35 0.41
CA TYR A 172 -3.52 10.69 0.82
C TYR A 172 -3.64 10.82 2.33
N HIS A 173 -2.69 11.52 2.95
CA HIS A 173 -2.84 12.05 4.29
C HIS A 173 -2.13 13.39 4.46
N ASN A 174 -2.58 14.20 5.41
CA ASN A 174 -1.82 15.37 5.84
C ASN A 174 -0.62 14.95 6.72
N LEU A 175 0.27 15.90 7.03
CA LEU A 175 1.50 15.61 7.78
C LEU A 175 1.25 15.00 9.16
N ASP A 176 0.12 15.29 9.79
CA ASP A 176 -0.23 14.78 11.13
C ASP A 176 -1.11 13.51 11.09
N PHE A 177 -1.42 12.99 9.89
CA PHE A 177 -2.30 11.82 9.69
C PHE A 177 -3.72 11.99 10.27
N GLU A 178 -4.17 13.23 10.46
CA GLU A 178 -5.51 13.54 10.93
C GLU A 178 -6.54 13.38 9.82
N GLU A 179 -6.16 13.77 8.61
CA GLU A 179 -6.93 13.60 7.40
C GLU A 179 -6.34 12.45 6.60
N VAL A 180 -7.18 11.47 6.25
CA VAL A 180 -6.80 10.35 5.38
C VAL A 180 -7.87 10.16 4.32
N LYS A 181 -7.47 10.19 3.05
CA LYS A 181 -8.33 9.90 1.90
C LYS A 181 -7.77 8.72 1.14
N THR A 182 -8.64 7.87 0.62
CA THR A 182 -8.21 6.70 -0.14
C THR A 182 -9.03 6.53 -1.40
N THR A 183 -8.37 6.05 -2.45
CA THR A 183 -9.01 5.62 -3.69
C THR A 183 -8.20 4.48 -4.26
N ALA A 184 -8.85 3.53 -4.92
CA ALA A 184 -8.20 2.34 -5.42
C ALA A 184 -8.78 1.95 -6.77
N PHE A 185 -7.97 1.24 -7.56
CA PHE A 185 -8.31 0.85 -8.92
C PHE A 185 -7.75 -0.53 -9.24
N TRP A 186 -8.62 -1.40 -9.75
CA TRP A 186 -8.30 -2.75 -10.22
C TRP A 186 -9.34 -3.25 -11.23
N LEU A 187 -8.98 -4.25 -12.03
CA LEU A 187 -9.94 -4.97 -12.88
C LEU A 187 -10.53 -6.15 -12.12
N ILE A 188 -11.85 -6.27 -12.13
CA ILE A 188 -12.57 -7.52 -11.86
C ILE A 188 -12.96 -8.09 -13.21
N ALA A 189 -12.88 -9.41 -13.39
CA ALA A 189 -13.37 -10.05 -14.61
C ALA A 189 -14.83 -9.61 -14.85
N LEU A 190 -15.03 -8.81 -15.91
CA LEU A 190 -16.27 -8.25 -16.46
C LEU A 190 -16.82 -6.91 -15.95
N ILE A 191 -16.28 -6.22 -14.94
CA ILE A 191 -16.75 -4.86 -14.55
C ILE A 191 -15.57 -3.97 -14.13
N ILE A 192 -15.47 -2.77 -14.73
CA ILE A 192 -14.58 -1.70 -14.27
C ILE A 192 -15.25 -1.03 -13.06
N ILE A 193 -14.67 -1.18 -11.86
CA ILE A 193 -15.16 -0.48 -10.66
C ILE A 193 -14.24 0.71 -10.38
N PHE A 194 -14.77 1.92 -10.51
CA PHE A 194 -14.20 3.13 -9.91
C PHE A 194 -14.92 3.39 -8.60
N LEU A 195 -14.24 3.19 -7.46
CA LEU A 195 -14.78 3.48 -6.14
C LEU A 195 -14.00 4.67 -5.55
N THR A 196 -14.58 5.85 -5.60
CA THR A 196 -14.06 7.04 -4.91
C THR A 196 -14.92 7.29 -3.67
N ILE A 197 -14.39 6.97 -2.48
CA ILE A 197 -15.04 7.33 -1.21
C ILE A 197 -14.17 8.37 -0.53
N THR A 198 -14.66 9.60 -0.46
CA THR A 198 -14.08 10.65 0.38
C THR A 198 -14.56 10.45 1.82
N LEU A 199 -13.71 9.92 2.69
CA LEU A 199 -13.97 9.89 4.13
C LEU A 199 -13.39 11.17 4.76
N ASN A 200 -14.25 12.14 5.05
CA ASN A 200 -13.90 13.28 5.90
C ASN A 200 -14.07 12.84 7.37
N TYR A 201 -13.01 12.38 8.02
CA TYR A 201 -13.03 12.23 9.48
C TYR A 201 -12.61 13.56 10.12
N ARG A 202 -13.58 14.40 10.46
CA ARG A 202 -13.39 15.48 11.43
C ARG A 202 -13.80 14.94 12.81
N PHE A 203 -12.83 14.43 13.57
CA PHE A 203 -13.07 14.11 14.98
C PHE A 203 -12.72 15.33 15.82
N TRP A 204 -13.75 16.01 16.33
CA TRP A 204 -13.60 16.93 17.46
C TRP A 204 -13.52 16.10 18.73
N PHE A 205 -12.40 16.16 19.44
CA PHE A 205 -12.39 15.96 20.89
C PHE A 205 -11.96 17.28 21.51
N LYS A 206 -12.94 18.03 22.04
CA LYS A 206 -12.66 18.98 23.11
C LYS A 206 -12.30 18.13 24.34
N MET A 207 -11.10 18.32 24.87
CA MET A 207 -10.89 18.14 26.31
C MET A 207 -11.57 19.30 27.04
#